data_AF-A0A368D2N3-F1
#
_entry.id   AF-A0A368D2N3-F1
#
_cell.length_a   1.000
_cell.length_b   1.000
_cell.length_c   1.000
_cell.angle_alpha   90.00
_cell.angle_beta   90.00
_cell.angle_gamma   90.00
#
_symmetry.space_group_name_H-M   'P 1'
#
loop_
_entity.id
_entity.type
_entity.pdbx_description
1 polymer ?
#
loop_
_entity_poly.entity_id
_entity_poly.type
_entity_poly.pdbx_seq_one_letter_code
_entity_poly.pdbx_strand_id
1 'polypeptide(L)'
;MNTSRKSFIKTLGALGVMPWALAQPTSSKPRVDGGNTSIVSNPKTLAVGSRNALRGVERAVSMMSEGKDPLDAAVEGVKIQELDPNDMSVGYGGLPNEHGVVQLDASCMH
;
A
#
# COMPACT_ATOMS: atom_id res chain seq x y z
N MET A 1 5.39 20.72 -4.45
CA MET A 1 4.08 20.34 -5.00
C MET A 1 4.29 19.72 -6.37
N ASN A 2 3.89 18.46 -6.56
CA ASN A 2 3.98 17.76 -7.85
C ASN A 2 2.98 18.36 -8.85
N THR A 3 3.44 19.26 -9.72
CA THR A 3 2.66 19.74 -10.87
C THR A 3 3.00 18.90 -12.09
N SER A 4 2.04 18.09 -12.54
CA SER A 4 2.23 17.21 -13.69
C SER A 4 2.26 18.00 -15.00
N ARG A 5 3.34 17.82 -15.76
CA ARG A 5 3.58 18.39 -17.10
C ARG A 5 2.43 18.12 -18.08
N LYS A 6 1.69 17.03 -17.85
CA LYS A 6 0.53 16.61 -18.66
C LYS A 6 -0.69 17.50 -18.49
N SER A 7 -0.82 18.18 -17.34
CA SER A 7 -1.95 19.08 -17.08
C SER A 7 -1.77 20.45 -17.74
N PHE A 8 -0.54 20.90 -17.95
CA PHE A 8 -0.26 22.23 -18.49
C PHE A 8 -0.57 22.36 -19.98
N ILE A 9 -0.24 21.34 -20.78
CA ILE A 9 -0.47 21.35 -22.24
C ILE A 9 -1.96 21.21 -22.57
N LYS A 10 -2.76 20.53 -21.72
CA LYS A 10 -4.21 20.42 -21.89
C LYS A 10 -4.95 21.75 -21.71
N THR A 11 -4.44 22.65 -20.86
CA THR A 11 -5.14 23.90 -20.50
C THR A 11 -4.90 25.03 -21.50
N LEU A 12 -3.77 25.02 -22.22
CA LEU A 12 -3.43 26.09 -23.18
C LEU A 12 -4.06 25.93 -24.57
N GLY A 13 -4.64 24.78 -24.89
CA GLY A 13 -5.10 24.45 -26.26
C GLY A 13 -6.55 24.81 -26.63
N ALA A 14 -7.38 25.40 -25.77
CA ALA A 14 -8.84 25.39 -25.99
C ALA A 14 -9.57 26.75 -25.95
N LEU A 15 -8.89 27.88 -26.14
CA LEU A 15 -9.53 29.22 -26.24
C LEU A 15 -9.40 29.90 -27.61
N GLY A 16 -9.08 29.16 -28.67
CA GLY A 16 -8.99 29.69 -30.05
C GLY A 16 -10.11 29.18 -30.98
N VAL A 17 -11.17 29.98 -31.12
CA VAL A 17 -12.21 30.12 -32.17
C VAL A 17 -12.15 29.18 -33.43
N MET A 18 -13.19 28.31 -33.56
CA MET A 18 -14.01 27.83 -34.73
C MET A 18 -13.34 27.30 -36.04
N PRO A 19 -14.00 26.51 -36.94
CA PRO A 19 -15.30 25.80 -36.96
C PRO A 19 -15.21 24.30 -37.40
N TRP A 20 -16.37 23.62 -37.40
CA TRP A 20 -16.69 22.32 -38.03
C TRP A 20 -15.75 21.84 -39.14
N ALA A 21 -14.86 20.90 -38.84
CA ALA A 21 -14.21 20.07 -39.85
C ALA A 21 -13.92 18.69 -39.29
N LEU A 22 -14.66 17.72 -39.82
CA LEU A 22 -14.29 16.31 -39.90
C LEU A 22 -14.21 15.57 -38.56
N ALA A 23 -15.37 15.06 -38.15
CA ALA A 23 -15.45 13.74 -37.55
C ALA A 23 -14.74 12.72 -38.48
N GLN A 24 -13.44 12.54 -38.29
CA GLN A 24 -12.75 11.35 -38.75
C GLN A 24 -12.67 10.40 -37.56
N PRO A 25 -13.32 9.22 -37.61
CA PRO A 25 -12.91 8.12 -36.76
C PRO A 25 -11.49 7.76 -37.23
N THR A 26 -10.48 8.23 -36.51
CA THR A 26 -9.13 7.74 -36.71
C THR A 26 -9.12 6.30 -36.24
N SER A 27 -9.31 5.39 -37.19
CA SER A 27 -9.09 3.97 -37.04
C SER A 27 -7.69 3.78 -36.47
N SER A 28 -7.63 3.54 -35.17
CA SER A 28 -6.40 3.22 -34.47
C SER A 28 -5.99 1.83 -34.94
N LYS A 29 -4.97 1.77 -35.81
CA LYS A 29 -4.23 0.53 -36.04
C LYS A 29 -3.80 0.00 -34.67
N PRO A 30 -3.95 -1.31 -34.39
CA PRO A 30 -3.39 -1.87 -33.18
C PRO A 30 -1.88 -1.69 -33.26
N ARG A 31 -1.35 -0.86 -32.37
CA ARG A 31 0.09 -0.71 -32.18
C ARG A 31 0.55 -1.99 -31.49
N VAL A 32 1.06 -2.93 -32.28
CA VAL A 32 1.89 -4.02 -31.79
C VAL A 32 3.20 -3.37 -31.34
N ASP A 33 3.22 -2.88 -30.11
CA ASP A 33 4.46 -2.57 -29.43
C ASP A 33 5.14 -3.88 -29.08
N GLY A 34 5.94 -4.36 -30.02
CA GLY A 34 6.98 -5.37 -29.83
C GLY A 34 8.09 -4.84 -28.94
N GLY A 35 7.75 -4.46 -27.71
CA GLY A 35 8.67 -4.11 -26.65
C GLY A 35 8.28 -4.93 -25.44
N ASN A 36 8.90 -6.09 -25.29
CA ASN A 36 8.81 -6.92 -24.09
C ASN A 36 9.56 -6.20 -22.96
N THR A 37 9.07 -5.04 -22.52
CA THR A 37 9.35 -4.55 -21.18
C THR A 37 8.49 -5.41 -20.27
N SER A 38 9.01 -6.59 -19.95
CA SER A 38 8.67 -7.23 -18.70
C SER A 38 8.89 -6.17 -17.64
N ILE A 39 7.79 -5.56 -17.20
CA ILE A 39 7.72 -4.93 -15.90
C ILE A 39 8.03 -6.12 -15.00
N VAL A 40 9.30 -6.34 -14.69
CA VAL A 40 9.68 -7.13 -13.52
C VAL A 40 9.24 -6.22 -12.38
N SER A 41 7.94 -6.20 -12.12
CA SER A 41 7.41 -5.79 -10.85
C SER A 41 7.94 -6.84 -9.91
N ASN A 42 9.18 -6.66 -9.45
CA ASN A 42 9.60 -7.31 -8.23
C ASN A 42 8.52 -6.89 -7.23
N PRO A 43 7.68 -7.83 -6.74
CA PRO A 43 6.60 -7.46 -5.85
C PRO A 43 7.26 -6.74 -4.68
N LYS A 44 7.00 -5.45 -4.54
CA LYS A 44 7.59 -4.68 -3.46
C LYS A 44 6.95 -5.20 -2.18
N THR A 45 7.76 -5.89 -1.37
CA THR A 45 7.43 -6.17 0.01
C THR A 45 7.00 -4.87 0.68
N LEU A 46 5.78 -4.85 1.19
CA LEU A 46 5.19 -3.70 1.85
C LEU A 46 4.42 -4.19 3.08
N ALA A 47 4.67 -3.55 4.21
CA ALA A 47 3.87 -3.70 5.42
C ALA A 47 3.44 -2.31 5.90
N VAL A 48 2.22 -2.24 6.43
CA VAL A 48 1.61 -1.03 6.97
C VAL A 48 0.98 -1.41 8.31
N GLY A 49 1.08 -0.53 9.30
CA GLY A 49 0.50 -0.76 10.61
C GLY A 49 0.09 0.54 11.29
N SER A 50 -0.47 0.40 12.49
CA SER A 50 -0.85 1.51 13.38
C SER A 50 0.36 2.35 13.82
N ARG A 51 0.08 3.45 14.54
CA ARG A 51 1.08 4.42 15.02
C ARG A 51 2.28 3.79 15.75
N ASN A 52 2.06 2.74 16.54
CA ASN A 52 3.06 2.01 17.33
C ASN A 52 3.73 0.85 16.56
N ALA A 53 3.27 0.52 15.35
CA ALA A 53 3.69 -0.68 14.65
C ALA A 53 5.08 -0.58 13.98
N LEU A 54 5.82 0.52 14.12
CA LEU A 54 7.07 0.75 13.38
C LEU A 54 8.08 -0.41 13.53
N ARG A 55 8.30 -0.87 14.77
CA ARG A 55 9.15 -2.04 15.06
C ARG A 55 8.62 -3.33 14.43
N GLY A 56 7.31 -3.54 14.49
CA GLY A 56 6.65 -4.72 13.91
C GLY A 56 6.72 -4.74 12.40
N VAL A 57 6.52 -3.59 11.76
CA VAL A 57 6.61 -3.38 10.30
C VAL A 57 8.03 -3.65 9.82
N GLU A 58 9.04 -3.15 10.51
CA GLU A 58 10.45 -3.43 10.18
C GLU A 58 10.75 -4.93 10.21
N ARG A 59 10.28 -5.64 11.26
CA ARG A 59 10.42 -7.09 11.37
C ARG A 59 9.70 -7.83 10.24
N ALA A 60 8.46 -7.47 9.96
CA ALA A 60 7.65 -8.11 8.92
C ALA A 60 8.27 -7.93 7.52
N VAL A 61 8.76 -6.73 7.20
CA VAL A 61 9.44 -6.45 5.92
C VAL A 61 10.74 -7.24 5.80
N SER A 62 11.53 -7.35 6.86
CA SER A 62 12.74 -8.18 6.86
C SER A 62 12.42 -9.64 6.54
N MET A 63 11.43 -10.22 7.23
CA MET A 63 11.05 -11.62 7.04
C MET A 63 10.50 -11.89 5.65
N MET A 64 9.60 -11.04 5.15
CA MET A 64 9.09 -11.17 3.77
C MET A 64 10.20 -11.02 2.72
N SER A 65 11.21 -10.16 2.99
CA SER A 65 12.37 -10.01 2.10
C SER A 65 13.28 -11.25 2.09
N GLU A 66 13.26 -12.05 3.16
CA GLU A 66 13.90 -13.38 3.23
C GLU A 66 13.07 -14.49 2.56
N GLY A 67 11.91 -14.14 1.96
CA GLY A 67 11.01 -15.09 1.32
C GLY A 67 10.14 -15.87 2.30
N LYS A 68 9.99 -15.40 3.54
CA LYS A 68 9.03 -15.96 4.50
C LYS A 68 7.60 -15.63 4.10
N ASP A 69 6.69 -16.45 4.60
CA ASP A 69 5.27 -16.25 4.40
C ASP A 69 4.79 -14.89 4.95
N PRO A 70 3.97 -14.13 4.21
CA PRO A 70 3.47 -12.83 4.68
C PRO A 70 2.64 -12.91 5.96
N LEU A 71 1.86 -13.99 6.17
CA LEU A 71 1.09 -14.16 7.41
C LEU A 71 2.04 -14.39 8.58
N ASP A 72 3.02 -15.29 8.44
CA ASP A 72 4.01 -15.53 9.49
C ASP A 72 4.79 -14.24 9.83
N ALA A 73 5.18 -13.48 8.81
CA ALA A 73 5.86 -12.21 8.97
C ALA A 73 4.98 -11.17 9.72
N ALA A 74 3.69 -11.11 9.42
CA ALA A 74 2.75 -10.24 10.11
C ALA A 74 2.58 -10.65 11.59
N VAL A 75 2.43 -11.95 11.88
CA VAL A 75 2.30 -12.50 13.24
C VAL A 75 3.55 -12.20 14.08
N GLU A 76 4.74 -12.41 13.53
CA GLU A 76 5.99 -12.08 14.22
C GLU A 76 6.17 -10.57 14.41
N GLY A 77 5.63 -9.74 13.51
CA GLY A 77 5.62 -8.28 13.65
C GLY A 77 4.74 -7.80 14.79
N VAL A 78 3.49 -8.27 14.89
CA VAL A 78 2.53 -7.82 15.94
C VAL A 78 2.92 -8.29 17.33
N LYS A 79 3.53 -9.48 17.44
CA LYS A 79 4.03 -10.05 18.71
C LYS A 79 4.97 -9.10 19.46
N ILE A 80 5.74 -8.30 18.72
CA ILE A 80 6.66 -7.30 19.31
C ILE A 80 5.91 -6.28 20.16
N GLN A 81 4.70 -5.88 19.75
CA GLN A 81 3.89 -4.92 20.50
C GLN A 81 3.04 -5.62 21.56
N GLU A 82 2.50 -6.80 21.25
CA GLU A 82 1.74 -7.60 22.21
C GLU A 82 2.53 -8.00 23.45
N LEU A 83 3.85 -8.15 23.33
CA LEU A 83 4.74 -8.48 24.44
C LEU A 83 5.29 -7.25 25.17
N ASP A 84 5.00 -6.02 24.74
CA ASP A 84 5.48 -4.81 25.41
C ASP A 84 4.57 -4.48 26.61
N PRO A 85 5.03 -4.64 27.87
CA PRO A 85 4.22 -4.33 29.05
C PRO A 85 3.89 -2.83 29.17
N ASN A 86 4.63 -1.97 28.46
CA ASN A 86 4.39 -0.52 28.49
C ASN A 86 3.36 -0.09 27.44
N ASP A 87 2.98 -0.96 26.51
CA ASP A 87 1.88 -0.70 25.59
C ASP A 87 0.56 -1.16 26.20
N MET A 88 -0.26 -0.18 26.56
CA MET A 88 -1.56 -0.42 27.18
C MET A 88 -2.70 -0.62 26.18
N SER A 89 -2.41 -0.58 24.87
CA SER A 89 -3.39 -0.67 23.80
C SER A 89 -3.48 -2.05 23.14
N VAL A 90 -2.47 -2.91 23.31
CA VAL A 90 -2.40 -4.23 22.66
C VAL A 90 -1.71 -5.24 23.57
N GLY A 91 -2.25 -6.45 23.68
CA GLY A 91 -1.58 -7.60 24.31
C GLY A 91 -1.37 -7.45 25.83
N TYR A 92 -0.16 -7.76 26.29
CA TYR A 92 0.18 -8.00 27.70
C TYR A 92 -0.08 -6.81 28.62
N GLY A 93 0.22 -5.58 28.16
CA GLY A 93 -0.06 -4.35 28.92
C GLY A 93 -1.51 -3.87 28.82
N GLY A 94 -2.36 -4.57 28.07
CA GLY A 94 -3.73 -4.16 27.76
C GLY A 94 -4.56 -3.79 28.97
N LEU A 95 -5.33 -2.69 28.84
CA LEU A 95 -6.25 -2.26 29.89
C LEU A 95 -7.34 -3.31 30.15
N PRO A 96 -7.67 -3.60 31.42
CA PRO A 96 -8.71 -4.54 31.75
C PRO A 96 -10.12 -3.97 31.50
N ASN A 97 -11.09 -4.88 31.41
CA ASN A 97 -12.52 -4.53 31.42
C ASN A 97 -13.01 -4.13 32.82
N GLU A 98 -14.32 -3.87 32.97
CA GLU A 98 -14.95 -3.45 34.22
C GLU A 98 -14.82 -4.46 35.37
N HIS A 99 -14.53 -5.73 35.04
CA HIS A 99 -14.30 -6.80 36.01
C HIS A 99 -12.82 -6.98 36.36
N GLY A 100 -11.94 -6.10 35.86
CA GLY A 100 -10.50 -6.21 36.10
C GLY A 100 -9.82 -7.32 35.29
N VAL A 101 -10.49 -7.86 34.26
CA VAL A 101 -9.96 -8.95 33.43
C VAL A 101 -9.47 -8.39 32.10
N VAL A 102 -8.24 -8.72 31.73
CA VAL A 102 -7.71 -8.41 30.39
C VAL A 102 -8.31 -9.40 29.38
N GLN A 103 -8.94 -8.85 28.34
CA GLN A 103 -9.53 -9.60 27.24
C GLN A 103 -8.91 -9.09 25.94
N LEU A 104 -8.50 -10.02 25.08
CA LEU A 104 -7.77 -9.70 23.85
C LEU A 104 -8.51 -10.30 22.66
N ASP A 105 -8.52 -9.54 21.57
CA ASP A 105 -9.10 -9.94 20.30
C ASP A 105 -8.02 -9.89 19.21
N ALA A 106 -7.96 -10.94 18.40
CA ALA A 106 -7.08 -11.01 17.24
C ALA A 106 -7.73 -11.81 16.11
N SER A 107 -7.41 -11.45 14.87
CA SER A 107 -7.81 -12.18 13.68
C SER A 107 -6.71 -12.11 12.62
N CYS A 108 -6.63 -13.12 11.76
CA CYS A 108 -5.67 -13.22 10.68
C CYS A 108 -6.36 -13.74 9.42
N MET A 109 -5.84 -13.37 8.26
CA MET A 109 -6.31 -13.83 6.95
C MET A 109 -5.10 -14.10 6.06
N HIS A 110 -5.12 -15.19 5.32
CA HIS A 110 -4.04 -15.65 4.47
C HIS A 110 -4.59 -16.46 3.30
#